data_AF-A0A536CVM8-F1
#
_entry.id   AF-A0A536CVM8-F1
#
_cell.length_a   1.000
_cell.length_b   1.000
_cell.length_c   1.000
_cell.angle_alpha   90.00
_cell.angle_beta   90.00
_cell.angle_gamma   90.00
#
_symmetry.space_group_name_H-M   'P 1'
#
loop_
_entity.id
_entity.type
_entity.pdbx_description
1 polymer ?
#
loop_
_entity_poly.entity_id
_entity_poly.type
_entity_poly.pdbx_seq_one_letter_code
_entity_poly.pdbx_strand_id
1 'polypeptide(L)'
;MSATRWFQLGGFDEAYETTDSGKSWHAFASDYQQAAGIQPSVSFADQVVGYATVRGSIARTVDGGHHWVWIATPGTGVTPVGG
;
A
#
# COMPACT_ATOMS: atom_id res chain seq x y z
N MET A 1 -19.38 -17.44 8.10
CA MET A 1 -17.91 -17.59 8.25
C MET A 1 -17.31 -16.24 7.90
N SER A 2 -16.57 -15.60 8.80
CA SER A 2 -15.93 -14.33 8.47
C SER A 2 -14.80 -14.62 7.47
N ALA A 3 -14.89 -14.11 6.25
CA ALA A 3 -13.79 -14.17 5.30
C ALA A 3 -12.65 -13.31 5.86
N THR A 4 -11.48 -13.91 6.07
CA THR A 4 -10.28 -13.13 6.43
C THR A 4 -9.68 -12.63 5.13
N ARG A 5 -9.81 -11.32 4.88
CA ARG A 5 -9.17 -10.67 3.73
C ARG A 5 -7.72 -10.33 4.07
N TRP A 6 -6.76 -10.80 3.29
CA TRP A 6 -5.38 -10.30 3.33
C TRP A 6 -5.01 -9.65 2.01
N PHE A 7 -4.06 -8.73 2.08
CA PHE A 7 -3.65 -7.88 0.97
C PHE A 7 -2.13 -7.78 0.94
N GLN A 8 -1.55 -7.92 -0.25
CA GLN A 8 -0.11 -7.84 -0.47
C GLN A 8 0.16 -6.90 -1.64
N LEU A 9 1.11 -5.98 -1.44
CA LEU A 9 1.69 -5.14 -2.49
C LEU A 9 3.08 -5.66 -2.81
N GLY A 10 3.33 -6.02 -4.06
CA GLY A 10 4.60 -6.47 -4.62
C GLY A 10 5.56 -5.33 -4.97
N GLY A 11 6.72 -5.71 -5.50
CA GLY A 11 7.56 -4.78 -6.25
C GLY A 11 7.05 -4.67 -7.68
N PHE A 12 7.16 -3.48 -8.31
CA PHE A 12 6.78 -3.25 -9.71
C PHE A 12 5.29 -3.43 -10.02
N ASP A 13 4.44 -2.66 -9.33
CA ASP A 13 2.99 -2.53 -9.60
C ASP A 13 2.17 -3.82 -9.45
N GLU A 14 2.74 -4.83 -8.80
CA GLU A 14 2.02 -6.05 -8.46
C GLU A 14 1.20 -5.86 -7.17
N ALA A 15 -0.05 -6.30 -7.17
CA ALA A 15 -0.85 -6.41 -5.97
C ALA A 15 -1.69 -7.68 -6.01
N TYR A 16 -1.89 -8.29 -4.85
CA TYR A 16 -2.65 -9.53 -4.70
C TYR A 16 -3.53 -9.47 -3.47
N GLU A 17 -4.69 -10.13 -3.55
CA GLU A 17 -5.58 -10.32 -2.40
C GLU A 17 -6.02 -11.77 -2.25
N THR A 18 -6.43 -12.09 -1.03
CA THR A 18 -7.05 -13.36 -0.66
C THR A 18 -8.25 -13.07 0.23
N THR A 19 -9.32 -13.85 0.11
CA THR A 19 -10.49 -13.81 1.00
C THR A 19 -10.71 -15.15 1.72
N ASP A 20 -9.82 -16.10 1.53
CA ASP A 20 -9.92 -17.47 2.04
C ASP A 20 -8.82 -17.81 3.06
N SER A 21 -8.34 -16.78 3.78
CA SER A 21 -7.25 -16.86 4.75
C SER A 21 -5.92 -17.32 4.11
N GLY A 22 -5.63 -16.87 2.89
CA GLY A 22 -4.36 -17.11 2.21
C GLY A 22 -4.24 -18.47 1.53
N LYS A 23 -5.33 -19.19 1.31
CA LYS A 23 -5.31 -20.47 0.57
C LYS A 23 -5.19 -20.24 -0.93
N SER A 24 -5.82 -19.19 -1.43
CA SER A 24 -5.69 -18.74 -2.82
C SER A 24 -5.53 -17.22 -2.88
N TRP A 25 -4.72 -16.78 -3.85
CA TRP A 25 -4.42 -15.38 -4.10
C TRP A 25 -4.80 -15.03 -5.53
N HIS A 26 -5.39 -13.86 -5.70
CA HIS A 26 -5.80 -13.33 -6.98
C HIS A 26 -5.10 -11.99 -7.21
N ALA A 27 -4.74 -11.73 -8.47
CA ALA A 27 -4.24 -10.41 -8.86
C ALA A 27 -5.28 -9.35 -8.53
N PHE A 28 -4.82 -8.24 -7.97
CA PHE A 28 -5.65 -7.13 -7.55
C PHE A 28 -5.20 -5.85 -8.27
N ALA A 29 -6.15 -5.10 -8.82
CA ALA A 29 -5.86 -3.83 -9.45
C ALA A 29 -5.68 -2.74 -8.39
N SER A 30 -4.44 -2.31 -8.20
CA SER A 30 -4.02 -1.24 -7.29
C SER A 30 -3.18 -0.23 -8.06
N ASP A 31 -3.37 1.06 -7.78
CA ASP A 31 -2.51 2.13 -8.31
C ASP A 31 -1.25 2.35 -7.46
N TYR A 32 -0.96 1.47 -6.50
CA TYR A 32 0.20 1.62 -5.65
C TYR A 32 1.49 1.49 -6.47
N GLN A 33 2.13 2.63 -6.72
CA GLN A 33 3.41 2.70 -7.43
C GLN A 33 4.51 3.14 -6.47
N GLN A 34 5.64 2.45 -6.50
CA GLN A 34 6.85 2.90 -5.81
C GLN A 34 8.10 2.59 -6.62
N ALA A 35 9.04 3.53 -6.65
CA ALA A 35 10.14 3.55 -7.61
C ALA A 35 11.25 2.51 -7.37
N ALA A 36 11.28 1.83 -6.21
CA ALA A 36 12.47 1.12 -5.75
C ALA A 36 12.36 -0.42 -5.76
N GLY A 37 11.29 -1.01 -6.28
CA GLY A 37 11.08 -2.49 -6.32
C GLY A 37 10.99 -3.19 -4.94
N ILE A 38 11.15 -2.45 -3.84
CA ILE A 38 11.00 -2.91 -2.46
C ILE A 38 9.53 -3.13 -2.07
N GLN A 39 9.25 -4.30 -1.50
CA GLN A 39 7.94 -4.62 -0.94
C GLN A 39 7.62 -3.70 0.26
N PRO A 40 6.50 -2.95 0.23
CA PRO A 40 6.07 -2.18 1.39
C PRO A 40 5.51 -3.08 2.49
N SER A 41 5.49 -2.59 3.72
CA SER A 41 4.64 -3.16 4.76
C SER A 41 3.24 -2.58 4.64
N VAL A 42 2.20 -3.42 4.66
CA VAL A 42 0.80 -2.99 4.51
C VAL A 42 -0.03 -3.45 5.69
N SER A 43 -0.91 -2.57 6.18
CA SER A 43 -1.86 -2.89 7.26
C SER A 43 -3.19 -2.17 7.05
N PHE A 44 -4.28 -2.84 7.40
CA PHE A 44 -5.64 -2.32 7.27
C PHE A 44 -6.25 -2.10 8.65
N ALA A 45 -6.82 -0.92 8.86
CA ALA A 45 -7.58 -0.58 10.08
C ALA A 45 -9.00 -1.14 10.02
N ASP A 46 -9.58 -1.17 8.82
CA ASP A 46 -10.86 -1.80 8.49
C ASP A 46 -10.84 -2.30 7.04
N GLN A 47 -12.00 -2.68 6.48
CA GLN A 47 -12.08 -3.24 5.12
C GLN A 47 -11.68 -2.25 4.01
N VAL A 48 -11.77 -0.94 4.25
CA VAL A 48 -11.54 0.11 3.24
C VAL A 48 -10.37 1.03 3.57
N VAL A 49 -10.04 1.24 4.85
CA VAL A 49 -8.94 2.11 5.27
C VAL A 49 -7.68 1.29 5.56
N GLY A 50 -6.62 1.59 4.83
CA GLY A 50 -5.32 0.93 4.96
C GLY A 50 -4.13 1.87 4.78
N TYR A 51 -2.96 1.40 5.21
CA TYR A 51 -1.70 2.13 5.18
C TYR A 51 -0.58 1.23 4.65
N ALA A 52 0.30 1.82 3.84
CA ALA A 52 1.49 1.20 3.31
C ALA A 52 2.71 2.04 3.69
N THR A 53 3.79 1.38 4.10
CA THR A 53 5.04 2.06 4.44
C THR A 53 6.22 1.46 3.69
N VAL A 54 7.08 2.34 3.17
CA VAL A 54 8.32 1.95 2.48
C VAL A 54 9.34 3.08 2.63
N ARG A 55 10.56 2.76 3.06
CA ARG A 55 11.67 3.73 3.21
C ARG A 55 11.33 5.04 3.95
N GLY A 56 10.44 4.97 4.94
CA GLY A 56 10.01 6.15 5.71
C GLY A 56 8.89 6.97 5.06
N SER A 57 8.47 6.64 3.83
CA SER A 57 7.25 7.15 3.22
C SER A 57 6.03 6.39 3.72
N ILE A 58 4.90 7.08 3.78
CA ILE A 58 3.61 6.52 4.17
C ILE A 58 2.61 6.82 3.06
N ALA A 59 1.87 5.81 2.61
CA ALA A 59 0.70 5.98 1.75
C ALA A 59 -0.55 5.49 2.48
N ARG A 60 -1.70 6.08 2.15
CA ARG A 60 -3.01 5.72 2.70
C ARG A 60 -4.00 5.42 1.58
N THR A 61 -4.83 4.41 1.79
CA THR A 61 -6.04 4.13 1.01
C THR A 61 -7.28 4.30 1.89
N VAL A 62 -8.41 4.61 1.25
CA VAL A 62 -9.75 4.66 1.88
C VAL A 62 -10.79 3.88 1.07
N ASP A 63 -10.34 3.09 0.10
CA ASP A 63 -11.18 2.30 -0.80
C ASP A 63 -10.70 0.85 -0.94
N GLY A 64 -10.03 0.32 0.08
CA GLY A 64 -9.65 -1.10 0.13
C GLY A 64 -8.34 -1.43 -0.58
N GLY A 65 -7.55 -0.41 -0.96
CA GLY A 65 -6.25 -0.56 -1.62
C GLY A 65 -6.29 -0.37 -3.13
N HIS A 66 -7.40 0.12 -3.68
CA HIS A 66 -7.49 0.47 -5.11
C HIS A 66 -6.72 1.74 -5.42
N HIS A 67 -6.89 2.78 -4.59
CA HIS A 67 -6.19 4.05 -4.74
C HIS A 67 -5.37 4.41 -3.48
N TRP A 68 -4.14 4.87 -3.70
CA TRP A 68 -3.18 5.22 -2.65
C TRP A 68 -2.74 6.68 -2.74
N VAL A 69 -2.85 7.40 -1.62
CA VAL A 69 -2.39 8.77 -1.48
C VAL A 69 -1.16 8.81 -0.59
N TRP A 70 -0.04 9.30 -1.13
CA TRP A 70 1.19 9.54 -0.37
C TRP A 70 0.99 10.67 0.64
N ILE A 71 1.27 10.37 1.91
CA ILE A 71 1.22 11.34 3.00
C ILE A 71 2.56 12.07 3.05
N ALA A 72 2.53 13.39 2.82
CA ALA A 72 3.66 14.25 3.08
C ALA A 72 3.92 14.31 4.59
N THR A 73 5.06 13.80 5.03
CA THR A 73 5.48 13.91 6.42
C THR A 73 6.24 15.23 6.61
N PRO A 74 5.86 16.09 7.57
CA PRO A 74 6.64 17.28 7.88
C PRO A 74 8.10 16.89 8.19
N GLY A 75 9.06 17.50 7.49
CA GLY A 75 10.50 17.25 7.69
C GLY A 75 11.19 16.32 6.68
N THR A 76 10.46 15.68 5.76
CA THR A 76 11.05 14.96 4.60
C THR A 76 11.18 15.82 3.35
N GLY A 77 10.79 17.10 3.45
CA GLY A 77 11.09 18.09 2.44
C GLY A 77 12.59 18.30 2.38
N VAL A 78 13.25 17.66 1.42
CA VAL A 78 14.47 18.23 0.86
C VAL A 78 14.11 19.66 0.50
N THR A 79 14.67 20.63 1.24
CA THR A 79 14.64 22.02 0.78
C THR A 79 15.19 22.01 -0.65
N PRO A 80 14.46 22.50 -1.66
CA PRO A 80 15.07 22.78 -2.94
C PRO A 80 16.22 23.74 -2.64
N VAL A 81 17.46 23.26 -2.72
CA VAL A 81 18.61 24.18 -2.75
C VAL A 81 18.55 24.83 -4.12
N GLY A 82 17.91 25.98 -4.18
CA GLY A 82 17.74 26.78 -5.38
C GLY A 82 17.56 28.25 -4.99
N GLY A 83 18.67 28.98 -5.05
CA GLY A 83 18.82 30.42 -4.87
C GLY A 83 20.29 30.77 -5.00
#